data_AF-A0A3C1KKQ5-F1
#
_entry.id   AF-A0A3C1KKQ5-F1
#
_cell.length_a   1.000
_cell.length_b   1.000
_cell.length_c   1.000
_cell.angle_alpha   90.00
_cell.angle_beta   90.00
_cell.angle_gamma   90.00
#
_symmetry.space_group_name_H-M   'P 1'
#
loop_
_entity.id
_entity.type
_entity.pdbx_description
1 polymer ?
#
loop_
_entity_poly.entity_id
_entity_poly.type
_entity_poly.pdbx_seq_one_letter_code
_entity_poly.pdbx_strand_id
1 'polypeptide(L)'
;MTTLLQLALYMTVLTFVAILLGAILRNREWTAEGLKAGLSNRDQLPTATALGGRAERAANNTKEGFLLFVPLVLVAHVSGHGAEALLGAQVFFWSRVVYLPVYLVGITYLRSAIWGVSVAGLAMMLFAML
;
A
#
# COMPACT_ATOMS: atom_id res chain seq x y z
N MET A 1 -13.55 -13.23 -13.62
CA MET A 1 -12.44 -12.36 -13.21
C MET A 1 -11.25 -13.25 -12.86
N THR A 2 -10.06 -13.00 -13.42
CA THR A 2 -8.86 -13.82 -13.14
C THR A 2 -8.30 -13.52 -11.75
N THR A 3 -7.50 -14.43 -11.19
CA THR A 3 -6.82 -14.21 -9.90
C THR A 3 -5.90 -12.98 -9.93
N LEU A 4 -5.24 -12.72 -11.06
CA LEU A 4 -4.40 -11.53 -11.23
C LEU A 4 -5.21 -10.23 -11.06
N LEU A 5 -6.40 -10.15 -11.65
CA LEU A 5 -7.30 -8.98 -11.50
C LEU A 5 -7.89 -8.90 -10.08
N GLN A 6 -8.16 -10.03 -9.42
CA GLN A 6 -8.56 -10.04 -8.01
C GLN A 6 -7.49 -9.40 -7.12
N LEU A 7 -6.20 -9.67 -7.37
CA LEU A 7 -5.10 -9.06 -6.63
C LEU A 7 -5.03 -7.53 -6.81
N ALA A 8 -5.35 -7.02 -8.02
CA ALA A 8 -5.49 -5.58 -8.22
C ALA A 8 -6.62 -4.99 -7.36
N LEU A 9 -7.79 -5.64 -7.31
CA LEU A 9 -8.89 -5.19 -6.45
C LEU A 9 -8.52 -5.25 -4.96
N TYR A 10 -7.88 -6.33 -4.50
CA TYR A 10 -7.44 -6.43 -3.12
C TYR A 10 -6.39 -5.38 -2.77
N MET A 11 -5.47 -5.07 -3.70
CA MET A 11 -4.50 -3.99 -3.49
C MET A 11 -5.17 -2.61 -3.46
N THR A 12 -6.23 -2.39 -4.24
CA THR A 12 -7.06 -1.17 -4.14
C THR A 12 -7.66 -1.04 -2.74
N VAL A 13 -8.29 -2.11 -2.23
CA VAL A 13 -8.85 -2.12 -0.87
C VAL A 13 -7.76 -1.89 0.18
N LEU A 14 -6.61 -2.57 0.06
CA LEU A 14 -5.49 -2.42 0.99
C LEU A 14 -4.94 -0.98 0.99
N THR A 15 -4.83 -0.37 -0.19
CA THR A 15 -4.38 1.03 -0.34
C THR A 15 -5.38 1.99 0.28
N PHE A 16 -6.68 1.77 0.06
CA PHE A 16 -7.73 2.57 0.68
C PHE A 16 -7.70 2.45 2.21
N VAL A 17 -7.57 1.23 2.74
CA VAL A 17 -7.40 1.00 4.18
C VAL A 17 -6.16 1.72 4.72
N ALA A 18 -5.03 1.66 4.01
CA ALA A 18 -3.82 2.37 4.41
C ALA A 18 -4.02 3.91 4.46
N ILE A 19 -4.72 4.47 3.47
CA ILE A 19 -5.07 5.90 3.44
C ILE A 19 -5.96 6.27 4.64
N LEU A 20 -7.00 5.48 4.92
CA LEU A 20 -7.88 5.71 6.07
C LEU A 20 -7.13 5.60 7.40
N LEU A 21 -6.30 4.58 7.57
CA LEU A 21 -5.45 4.43 8.75
C LEU A 21 -4.49 5.63 8.90
N GLY A 22 -3.90 6.08 7.80
CA GLY A 22 -3.06 7.28 7.77
C GLY A 22 -3.81 8.51 8.28
N ALA A 23 -5.01 8.78 7.77
CA ALA A 23 -5.83 9.91 8.18
C ALA A 23 -6.26 9.81 9.66
N ILE A 24 -6.87 8.69 10.04
CA ILE A 24 -7.42 8.44 11.38
C ILE A 24 -6.32 8.53 12.44
N LEU A 25 -5.17 7.86 12.23
CA LEU A 25 -4.08 7.82 13.21
C LEU A 25 -3.31 9.13 13.28
N ARG A 26 -3.19 9.85 12.17
CA ARG A 26 -2.52 11.16 12.12
C ARG A 26 -3.32 12.22 12.86
N ASN A 27 -4.61 12.29 12.58
CA ASN A 27 -5.47 13.32 13.17
C ASN A 27 -6.01 12.90 14.55
N ARG A 28 -5.87 11.63 14.95
CA ARG A 28 -6.50 11.05 16.16
C ARG A 28 -8.02 11.20 16.12
N GLU A 29 -8.65 10.80 15.03
CA GLU A 29 -10.08 11.07 14.75
C GLU A 29 -11.05 10.41 15.74
N TRP A 30 -10.55 9.52 16.62
CA TRP A 30 -11.31 9.02 17.78
C TRP A 30 -11.47 10.06 18.91
N THR A 31 -10.78 11.20 18.83
CA THR A 31 -10.92 12.32 19.77
C THR A 31 -11.80 13.42 19.16
N ALA A 32 -12.53 14.18 19.98
CA ALA A 32 -13.37 15.28 19.48
C ALA A 32 -12.55 16.33 18.69
N GLU A 33 -11.36 16.66 19.17
CA GLU A 33 -10.43 17.58 18.49
C GLU A 33 -9.94 17.00 17.16
N GLY A 34 -9.56 15.72 17.15
CA GLY A 34 -9.10 15.03 15.96
C GLY A 34 -10.16 14.87 14.89
N LEU A 35 -11.41 14.56 15.29
CA LEU A 35 -12.55 14.47 14.39
C LEU A 35 -12.86 15.84 13.78
N LYS A 36 -12.83 16.90 14.58
CA LYS A 36 -12.99 18.28 14.10
C LYS A 36 -11.89 18.65 13.11
N ALA A 37 -10.63 18.28 13.39
CA ALA A 37 -9.52 18.48 12.46
C ALA A 37 -9.69 17.69 11.16
N GLY A 38 -10.12 16.42 11.25
CA GLY A 38 -10.37 15.54 10.10
C GLY A 38 -11.50 16.02 9.18
N LEU A 39 -12.53 16.66 9.75
CA LEU A 39 -13.66 17.26 9.02
C LEU A 39 -13.43 18.71 8.57
N SER A 40 -12.34 19.34 9.01
CA SER A 40 -11.99 20.71 8.61
C SER A 40 -11.35 20.78 7.21
N ASN A 41 -11.08 21.99 6.71
CA ASN A 41 -10.25 22.21 5.52
C ASN A 41 -8.78 21.83 5.71
N ARG A 42 -8.38 21.41 6.92
CA ARG A 42 -7.05 20.90 7.26
C ARG A 42 -5.93 21.93 7.12
N ASP A 43 -6.26 23.22 7.14
CA ASP A 43 -5.29 24.33 7.10
C ASP A 43 -4.44 24.40 8.38
N GLN A 44 -5.00 23.95 9.51
CA GLN A 44 -4.32 23.90 10.81
C GLN A 44 -4.46 22.51 11.42
N LEU A 45 -3.63 21.59 10.94
CA LEU A 45 -3.58 20.22 11.47
C LEU A 45 -2.68 20.16 12.71
N PRO A 46 -3.07 19.40 13.75
CA PRO A 46 -2.18 19.14 14.87
C PRO A 46 -0.93 18.39 14.42
N THR A 47 0.18 18.58 15.13
CA THR A 47 1.42 17.84 14.85
C THR A 47 1.16 16.34 14.94
N ALA A 48 1.58 15.61 13.90
CA ALA A 48 1.39 14.17 13.84
C ALA A 48 2.10 13.47 15.00
N THR A 49 1.43 12.49 15.60
CA THR A 49 2.09 11.59 16.56
C THR A 49 3.13 10.72 15.88
N ALA A 50 4.00 10.07 16.64
CA ALA A 50 4.94 9.09 16.08
C ALA A 50 4.21 7.98 15.31
N LEU A 51 3.09 7.46 15.82
CA LEU A 51 2.27 6.45 15.14
C LEU A 51 1.57 7.03 13.91
N GLY A 52 0.96 8.21 14.04
CA GLY A 52 0.27 8.90 12.95
C GLY A 52 1.20 9.24 11.78
N GLY A 53 2.40 9.74 12.07
CA GLY A 53 3.43 9.97 11.05
C GLY A 53 3.92 8.68 10.40
N ARG A 54 4.01 7.57 11.15
CA ARG A 54 4.32 6.25 10.55
C ARG A 54 3.18 5.79 9.63
N ALA A 55 1.93 5.95 10.04
CA ALA A 55 0.76 5.59 9.25
C ALA A 55 0.67 6.39 7.95
N GLU A 56 0.88 7.71 8.00
CA GLU A 56 0.92 8.58 6.81
C GLU A 56 2.01 8.16 5.82
N ARG A 57 3.24 7.89 6.31
CA ARG A 57 4.33 7.39 5.46
C ARG A 57 4.04 6.01 4.86
N ALA A 58 3.45 5.10 5.65
CA ALA A 58 3.07 3.78 5.17
C ALA A 58 1.98 3.86 4.09
N ALA A 59 1.01 4.78 4.24
CA ALA A 59 -0.01 5.06 3.24
C ALA A 59 0.59 5.63 1.95
N ASN A 60 1.48 6.61 2.05
CA ASN A 60 2.17 7.18 0.88
C ASN A 60 2.98 6.12 0.12
N ASN A 61 3.76 5.31 0.83
CA ASN A 61 4.52 4.23 0.20
C ASN A 61 3.61 3.17 -0.45
N THR A 62 2.44 2.91 0.13
CA THR A 62 1.47 1.96 -0.43
C THR A 62 0.83 2.51 -1.71
N LYS A 63 0.54 3.81 -1.76
CA LYS A 63 0.07 4.49 -2.98
C LYS A 63 1.12 4.42 -4.09
N GLU A 64 2.39 4.70 -3.79
CA GLU A 64 3.50 4.60 -4.75
C GLU A 64 3.62 3.17 -5.31
N GLY A 65 3.60 2.16 -4.44
CA GLY A 65 3.62 0.76 -4.87
C GLY A 65 2.42 0.39 -5.72
N PHE A 66 1.21 0.83 -5.33
CA PHE A 66 -0.02 0.60 -6.08
C PHE A 66 0.02 1.22 -7.48
N LEU A 67 0.55 2.44 -7.60
CA LEU A 67 0.72 3.14 -8.89
C LEU A 67 1.60 2.36 -9.87
N LEU A 68 2.60 1.61 -9.38
CA LEU A 68 3.44 0.75 -10.21
C LEU A 68 2.80 -0.62 -10.48
N PHE A 69 2.10 -1.19 -9.50
CA PHE A 69 1.52 -2.52 -9.57
C PHE A 69 0.37 -2.63 -10.56
N VAL A 70 -0.56 -1.65 -10.56
CA VAL A 70 -1.78 -1.72 -11.39
C VAL A 70 -1.46 -1.76 -12.89
N PRO A 71 -0.58 -0.90 -13.44
CA PRO A 71 -0.20 -0.99 -14.85
C PRO A 71 0.36 -2.36 -15.21
N LEU A 72 1.21 -2.96 -14.37
CA LEU A 72 1.77 -4.30 -14.63
C LEU A 72 0.69 -5.38 -14.64
N VAL A 73 -0.27 -5.34 -13.71
CA VAL A 73 -1.42 -6.27 -13.72
C VAL A 73 -2.23 -6.12 -15.01
N LEU A 74 -2.55 -4.88 -15.39
CA LEU A 74 -3.39 -4.62 -16.56
C LEU A 74 -2.69 -5.03 -17.86
N VAL A 75 -1.42 -4.67 -18.03
CA VAL A 75 -0.62 -5.04 -19.21
C VAL A 75 -0.48 -6.56 -19.31
N ALA A 76 -0.14 -7.24 -18.22
CA ALA A 76 -0.05 -8.71 -18.19
C ALA A 76 -1.39 -9.35 -18.58
N HIS A 77 -2.50 -8.81 -18.08
CA HIS A 77 -3.82 -9.33 -18.39
C HIS A 77 -4.18 -9.17 -19.88
N VAL A 78 -4.00 -7.98 -20.47
CA VAL A 78 -4.40 -7.72 -21.87
C VAL A 78 -3.44 -8.32 -22.90
N SER A 79 -2.17 -8.52 -22.53
CA SER A 79 -1.16 -9.12 -23.41
C SER A 79 -1.15 -10.65 -23.38
N GLY A 80 -1.97 -11.28 -22.53
CA GLY A 80 -2.03 -12.73 -22.38
C GLY A 80 -1.03 -13.34 -21.40
N HIS A 81 -0.12 -12.56 -20.81
CA HIS A 81 0.91 -13.00 -19.85
C HIS A 81 0.41 -13.10 -18.39
N GLY A 82 -0.89 -13.30 -18.21
CA GLY A 82 -1.52 -13.21 -16.90
C GLY A 82 -1.11 -14.34 -15.94
N ALA A 83 -0.78 -15.51 -16.48
CA ALA A 83 -0.36 -16.67 -15.68
C ALA A 83 1.10 -16.52 -15.24
N GLU A 84 1.94 -16.01 -16.12
CA GLU A 84 3.37 -15.78 -15.94
C GLU A 84 3.62 -14.67 -14.91
N ALA A 85 2.85 -13.58 -14.97
CA ALA A 85 2.94 -12.49 -14.02
C ALA A 85 2.32 -12.80 -12.63
N LEU A 86 1.53 -13.88 -12.50
CA LEU A 86 0.74 -14.15 -11.29
C LEU A 86 1.61 -14.29 -10.03
N LEU A 87 2.74 -15.00 -10.13
CA LEU A 87 3.62 -15.20 -8.98
C LEU A 87 4.21 -13.87 -8.48
N GLY A 88 4.72 -13.04 -9.39
CA GLY A 88 5.24 -11.71 -9.05
C GLY A 88 4.17 -10.83 -8.40
N ALA A 89 2.93 -10.93 -8.90
CA ALA A 89 1.81 -10.20 -8.34
C ALA A 89 1.43 -10.64 -6.91
N GLN A 90 1.46 -11.95 -6.64
CA GLN A 90 1.23 -12.50 -5.30
C GLN A 90 2.32 -12.08 -4.33
N VAL A 91 3.59 -12.14 -4.75
CA VAL A 91 4.75 -11.70 -3.95
C VAL A 91 4.60 -10.21 -3.59
N PHE A 92 4.28 -9.37 -4.58
CA PHE A 92 4.01 -7.96 -4.34
C PHE A 92 2.87 -7.79 -3.33
N PHE A 93 1.68 -8.33 -3.62
CA PHE A 93 0.50 -8.12 -2.77
C PHE A 93 0.73 -8.55 -1.32
N TRP A 94 1.20 -9.78 -1.08
CA TRP A 94 1.38 -10.30 0.27
C TRP A 94 2.48 -9.54 1.04
N SER A 95 3.55 -9.13 0.36
CA SER A 95 4.55 -8.25 1.00
C SER A 95 3.93 -6.92 1.46
N ARG A 96 2.97 -6.35 0.72
CA ARG A 96 2.26 -5.12 1.15
C ARG A 96 1.36 -5.35 2.36
N VAL A 97 0.68 -6.50 2.41
CA VAL A 97 -0.14 -6.90 3.56
C VAL A 97 0.71 -6.97 4.84
N VAL A 98 1.93 -7.52 4.75
CA VAL A 98 2.85 -7.60 5.90
C VAL A 98 3.54 -6.25 6.17
N TYR A 99 3.86 -5.49 5.14
CA TYR A 99 4.57 -4.21 5.25
C TYR A 99 3.82 -3.21 6.13
N LEU A 100 2.51 -3.06 5.92
CA LEU A 100 1.67 -2.10 6.64
C LEU A 100 1.75 -2.25 8.18
N PRO A 101 1.40 -3.40 8.78
CA PRO A 101 1.49 -3.56 10.23
C PRO A 101 2.93 -3.44 10.75
N VAL A 102 3.92 -3.99 10.04
CA VAL A 102 5.34 -3.88 10.43
C VAL A 102 5.80 -2.42 10.48
N TYR A 103 5.40 -1.62 9.50
CA TYR A 103 5.73 -0.19 9.46
C TYR A 103 5.06 0.56 10.61
N LEU A 104 3.78 0.26 10.90
CA LEU A 104 3.04 0.90 11.99
C LEU A 104 3.64 0.59 13.37
N VAL A 105 4.03 -0.66 13.61
CA VAL A 105 4.74 -1.09 14.84
C VAL A 105 6.11 -0.41 14.94
N GLY A 106 6.75 -0.14 13.81
CA GLY A 106 8.03 0.58 13.76
C GLY A 106 9.25 -0.33 13.82
N ILE A 107 9.14 -1.59 13.40
CA ILE A 107 10.27 -2.51 13.33
C ILE A 107 11.21 -2.08 12.19
N THR A 108 12.33 -1.48 12.57
CA THR A 108 13.35 -1.00 11.65
C THR A 108 14.07 -2.17 10.99
N TYR A 109 14.59 -1.95 9.77
CA TYR A 109 15.18 -2.96 8.86
C TYR A 109 14.20 -3.99 8.31
N LEU A 110 13.35 -4.62 9.13
CA LEU A 110 12.35 -5.58 8.65
C LEU A 110 11.40 -4.94 7.64
N ARG A 111 10.92 -3.71 7.90
CA ARG A 111 10.12 -2.96 6.93
C ARG A 111 10.83 -2.80 5.57
N SER A 112 12.14 -2.56 5.59
CA SER A 112 12.93 -2.33 4.37
C SER A 112 13.15 -3.64 3.61
N ALA A 113 13.40 -4.75 4.32
CA ALA A 113 13.49 -6.07 3.73
C ALA A 113 12.18 -6.45 3.03
N ILE A 114 11.04 -6.25 3.70
CA ILE A 114 9.71 -6.51 3.11
C ILE A 114 9.45 -5.63 1.88
N TRP A 115 9.84 -4.35 1.94
CA TRP A 115 9.75 -3.48 0.76
C TRP A 115 10.59 -4.00 -0.40
N GLY A 116 11.80 -4.51 -0.14
CA GLY A 116 12.63 -5.16 -1.15
C GLY A 116 11.95 -6.38 -1.79
N VAL A 117 11.24 -7.20 -0.99
CA VAL A 117 10.42 -8.30 -1.51
C VAL A 117 9.28 -7.77 -2.40
N SER A 118 8.64 -6.67 -2.04
CA SER A 118 7.63 -6.02 -2.91
C SER A 118 8.24 -5.64 -4.26
N VAL A 119 9.41 -5.01 -4.26
CA VAL A 119 10.11 -4.60 -5.48
C VAL A 119 10.49 -5.80 -6.34
N ALA A 120 10.97 -6.88 -5.73
CA ALA A 120 11.23 -8.13 -6.44
C ALA A 120 9.97 -8.69 -7.12
N GLY A 121 8.81 -8.63 -6.46
CA GLY A 121 7.53 -9.01 -7.06
C GLY A 121 7.18 -8.19 -8.31
N LEU A 122 7.38 -6.86 -8.28
CA LEU A 122 7.17 -6.00 -9.45
C LEU A 122 8.15 -6.35 -10.58
N ALA A 123 9.42 -6.60 -10.26
CA ALA A 123 10.42 -7.00 -11.24
C ALA A 123 10.07 -8.35 -11.89
N MET A 124 9.62 -9.33 -11.11
CA MET A 124 9.15 -10.62 -11.63
C MET A 124 8.00 -10.46 -12.62
N MET A 125 7.02 -9.60 -12.30
CA MET A 125 5.92 -9.31 -13.23
C MET A 125 6.43 -8.68 -14.52
N LEU A 126 7.34 -7.70 -14.43
CA LEU A 126 7.92 -7.04 -15.59
C LEU A 126 8.65 -8.04 -16.49
N PHE A 127 9.56 -8.84 -15.92
CA PHE A 127 10.35 -9.81 -16.69
C PHE A 127 9.52 -10.96 -17.26
N ALA A 128 8.36 -11.28 -16.68
CA ALA A 128 7.43 -12.25 -17.22
C ALA A 128 6.76 -11.80 -18.54
N MET A 129 6.83 -10.51 -18.88
CA MET A 129 6.22 -9.92 -20.06
C MET A 129 7.24 -9.40 -21.09
N LEU A 130 8.54 -9.56 -20.81
CA LEU A 130 9.64 -9.20 -21.69
C LEU A 130 10.18 -10.45 -22.40
#